data_AF-A0A1M7FC16-F1
#
_entry.id   AF-A0A1M7FC16-F1
#
_cell.length_a   1.000
_cell.length_b   1.000
_cell.length_c   1.000
_cell.angle_alpha   90.00
_cell.angle_beta   90.00
_cell.angle_gamma   90.00
#
_symmetry.space_group_name_H-M   'P 1'
#
loop_
_entity.id
_entity.type
_entity.pdbx_description
1 polymer ?
#
loop_
_entity_poly.entity_id
_entity_poly.type
_entity_poly.pdbx_seq_one_letter_code
_entity_poly.pdbx_strand_id
1 'polypeptide(L)'
;MKHNYVPSLLLVLLFVLLTPAAMAQLKVGDNPSTINKASVLELESVRQGLLLPRIADTTLSPLNTAPDGMIIYFTGNQSLLVRRAGYWSRLADSLSISATGWKLTGNAGTTAANYIGTTDGQPLSIRTNATEAIHVNADQTVQLKNVPQNTALISTLVIDPATGAVSQRSLSASAFAGAIESINGLTNKGITIKADTANANFGVTPNAADSSVTVNIPIVNGTTQRTGLLTYADWLSFSSKQQAITIGALLAAPNPNGMAITNGTLQLAPADATNPGAVSTTAQTFGGQKTFQDSLTASAGLRVNGGSTITNGVNVTGGGANITGGVVLGTVPNNVSTATTTLLFRNPTTGAIEKRAIDSAAFSGGIKSVNSQTGPAISIVNGKAGTNVNIDSTTTANRIVINIPDASATARGIVTDSVQTFAGNKTVRDSLQVGLAANVGGTAAANSTLQVSGSMAMNITTLSSNGTLAATDNTVLVNTTSGSITVTLPSPTGIRGRIYTIKKIGSGGIDNSLTISPTGGTIDGASTYVIYNDYTYVTLQTDGTNWYVIRK
;
A
#
# COMPACT_ATOMS: atom_id res chain seq x y z
N MET A 1 -146.60 139.62 29.62
CA MET A 1 -146.89 138.37 30.37
C MET A 1 -145.57 137.70 30.74
N LYS A 2 -145.34 137.30 32.01
CA LYS A 2 -144.60 136.08 32.45
C LYS A 2 -143.09 135.94 32.11
N HIS A 3 -142.17 135.42 32.95
CA HIS A 3 -141.91 135.44 34.40
C HIS A 3 -140.47 134.88 34.64
N ASN A 4 -139.72 135.46 35.59
CA ASN A 4 -138.81 134.81 36.56
C ASN A 4 -137.36 134.32 36.22
N TYR A 5 -136.39 134.89 36.98
CA TYR A 5 -135.12 134.42 37.59
C TYR A 5 -133.96 133.74 36.79
N VAL A 6 -132.71 134.14 37.10
CA VAL A 6 -131.38 133.48 36.91
C VAL A 6 -130.53 133.82 35.64
N PRO A 7 -129.38 134.55 35.75
CA PRO A 7 -128.20 134.27 34.88
C PRO A 7 -126.76 134.40 35.46
N SER A 8 -126.50 134.56 36.78
CA SER A 8 -125.15 134.96 37.30
C SER A 8 -124.09 133.86 37.52
N LEU A 9 -124.38 132.56 37.33
CA LEU A 9 -123.49 131.47 37.76
C LEU A 9 -122.42 131.05 36.73
N LEU A 10 -122.67 131.18 35.43
CA LEU A 10 -121.77 130.56 34.43
C LEU A 10 -120.52 131.40 34.08
N LEU A 11 -120.47 132.67 34.51
CA LEU A 11 -119.28 133.52 34.43
C LEU A 11 -118.09 132.94 35.25
N VAL A 12 -118.35 131.99 36.16
CA VAL A 12 -117.33 131.23 36.90
C VAL A 12 -116.57 130.24 36.02
N LEU A 13 -117.14 129.79 34.89
CA LEU A 13 -116.44 128.93 33.93
C LEU A 13 -115.50 129.71 33.00
N LEU A 14 -115.69 131.04 32.89
CA LEU A 14 -114.89 131.94 32.06
C LEU A 14 -113.49 132.23 32.65
N PHE A 15 -113.19 131.82 33.88
CA PHE A 15 -111.94 132.20 34.56
C PHE A 15 -110.97 131.05 34.88
N VAL A 16 -111.28 129.79 34.56
CA VAL A 16 -110.43 128.63 34.91
C VAL A 16 -109.52 128.15 33.75
N LEU A 17 -109.66 128.71 32.53
CA LEU A 17 -108.91 128.25 31.34
C LEU A 17 -107.84 129.24 30.79
N LEU A 18 -107.49 130.30 31.53
CA LEU A 18 -106.42 131.24 31.18
C LEU A 18 -105.12 130.89 31.93
N THR A 19 -104.18 130.17 31.29
CA THR A 19 -102.80 130.02 31.80
C THR A 19 -101.75 130.25 30.70
N PRO A 20 -100.78 131.17 30.89
CA PRO A 20 -99.52 131.13 30.16
C PRO A 20 -98.44 130.38 30.95
N ALA A 21 -97.56 129.68 30.21
CA ALA A 21 -96.54 128.77 30.71
C ALA A 21 -95.39 129.49 31.44
N ALA A 22 -95.02 128.97 32.62
CA ALA A 22 -93.89 129.40 33.42
C ALA A 22 -92.55 128.81 32.90
N MET A 23 -91.57 129.68 32.60
CA MET A 23 -90.15 129.31 32.45
C MET A 23 -89.44 129.67 33.74
N ALA A 24 -88.92 128.68 34.47
CA ALA A 24 -88.19 128.91 35.72
C ALA A 24 -86.71 128.53 35.53
N GLN A 25 -85.83 129.54 35.46
CA GLN A 25 -84.40 129.38 35.74
C GLN A 25 -84.22 129.17 37.24
N LEU A 26 -83.38 128.22 37.65
CA LEU A 26 -83.24 127.84 39.04
C LEU A 26 -81.91 128.35 39.60
N LYS A 27 -81.98 129.32 40.52
CA LYS A 27 -80.87 129.66 41.42
C LYS A 27 -81.22 129.17 42.82
N VAL A 28 -80.27 128.52 43.47
CA VAL A 28 -80.40 128.08 44.86
C VAL A 28 -79.20 128.60 45.64
N GLY A 29 -79.43 129.48 46.60
CA GLY A 29 -78.34 130.12 47.33
C GLY A 29 -78.72 131.44 48.00
N ASP A 30 -77.70 132.15 48.49
CA ASP A 30 -77.83 133.31 49.37
C ASP A 30 -78.54 134.52 48.71
N ASN A 31 -78.49 134.67 47.37
CA ASN A 31 -79.09 135.80 46.62
C ASN A 31 -80.06 135.35 45.49
N PRO A 32 -81.23 134.79 45.80
CA PRO A 32 -82.07 134.10 44.81
C PRO A 32 -82.76 135.01 43.76
N SER A 33 -82.84 136.33 43.99
CA SER A 33 -83.48 137.28 43.06
C SER A 33 -82.55 137.82 41.95
N THR A 34 -81.25 137.60 42.09
CA THR A 34 -80.24 138.00 41.09
C THR A 34 -79.63 136.75 40.49
N ILE A 35 -80.02 136.42 39.25
CA ILE A 35 -79.56 135.21 38.58
C ILE A 35 -78.61 135.56 37.43
N ASN A 36 -77.50 134.82 37.30
CA ASN A 36 -76.60 134.93 36.15
C ASN A 36 -77.27 134.39 34.90
N LYS A 37 -77.34 135.19 33.83
CA LYS A 37 -78.00 134.78 32.58
C LYS A 37 -77.26 133.66 31.82
N ALA A 38 -76.00 133.38 32.17
CA ALA A 38 -75.18 132.34 31.52
C ALA A 38 -75.36 130.93 32.11
N SER A 39 -76.06 130.78 33.22
CA SER A 39 -76.23 129.51 33.92
C SER A 39 -77.67 129.02 33.83
N VAL A 40 -77.90 127.75 33.52
CA VAL A 40 -79.26 127.17 33.66
C VAL A 40 -79.54 126.80 35.12
N LEU A 41 -78.50 126.48 35.89
CA LEU A 41 -78.53 126.21 37.32
C LEU A 41 -77.32 126.91 37.97
N GLU A 42 -77.59 127.75 38.97
CA GLU A 42 -76.55 128.43 39.75
C GLU A 42 -76.69 128.09 41.22
N LEU A 43 -75.59 127.67 41.83
CA LEU A 43 -75.49 127.34 43.24
C LEU A 43 -74.53 128.33 43.89
N GLU A 44 -75.03 129.16 44.80
CA GLU A 44 -74.23 130.18 45.48
C GLU A 44 -74.29 129.94 46.98
N SER A 45 -73.17 129.51 47.56
CA SER A 45 -72.99 129.38 49.00
C SER A 45 -71.52 129.46 49.36
N VAL A 46 -71.21 130.12 50.47
CA VAL A 46 -69.84 130.18 51.03
C VAL A 46 -69.49 128.98 51.92
N ARG A 47 -70.46 128.11 52.21
CA ARG A 47 -70.30 126.97 53.14
C ARG A 47 -70.80 125.64 52.59
N GLN A 48 -71.56 125.67 51.51
CA GLN A 48 -72.15 124.49 50.90
C GLN A 48 -71.63 124.36 49.47
N GLY A 49 -71.40 123.12 49.04
CA GLY A 49 -70.96 122.80 47.69
C GLY A 49 -71.98 121.95 46.97
N LEU A 50 -71.79 121.81 45.65
CA LEU A 50 -72.52 120.82 44.89
C LEU A 50 -72.04 119.43 45.28
N LEU A 51 -72.85 118.70 46.02
CA LEU A 51 -72.64 117.27 46.20
C LEU A 51 -73.14 116.55 44.95
N LEU A 52 -72.19 116.12 44.12
CA LEU A 52 -72.50 115.37 42.92
C LEU A 52 -73.05 113.97 43.27
N PRO A 53 -73.88 113.38 42.39
CA PRO A 53 -74.31 112.00 42.54
C PRO A 53 -73.12 111.08 42.75
N ARG A 54 -73.18 110.33 43.85
CA ARG A 54 -72.15 109.36 44.24
C ARG A 54 -72.47 108.05 43.57
N ILE A 55 -71.85 107.83 42.42
CA ILE A 55 -72.11 106.71 41.54
C ILE A 55 -71.06 105.63 41.78
N ALA A 56 -71.52 104.41 42.04
CA ALA A 56 -70.64 103.25 42.21
C ALA A 56 -70.42 102.47 40.92
N ASP A 57 -71.38 102.53 39.98
CA ASP A 57 -71.32 101.85 38.69
C ASP A 57 -71.83 102.77 37.59
N THR A 58 -70.99 103.00 36.59
CA THR A 58 -71.26 103.90 35.46
C THR A 58 -71.60 103.15 34.16
N THR A 59 -71.63 101.82 34.21
CA THR A 59 -71.88 100.93 33.06
C THR A 59 -73.36 100.59 32.89
N LEU A 60 -74.20 100.95 33.85
CA LEU A 60 -75.63 100.68 33.84
C LEU A 60 -76.43 101.81 33.19
N SER A 61 -77.54 101.45 32.53
CA SER A 61 -78.52 102.43 32.05
C SER A 61 -79.12 103.20 33.24
N PRO A 62 -79.28 104.54 33.16
CA PRO A 62 -79.06 105.39 31.99
C PRO A 62 -77.63 105.97 31.85
N LEU A 63 -76.73 105.76 32.81
CA LEU A 63 -75.38 106.34 32.83
C LEU A 63 -74.44 105.79 31.73
N ASN A 64 -74.76 104.61 31.20
CA ASN A 64 -74.04 103.98 30.09
C ASN A 64 -74.18 104.74 28.76
N THR A 65 -75.23 105.55 28.60
CA THR A 65 -75.50 106.40 27.44
C THR A 65 -75.57 107.87 27.85
N ALA A 66 -75.04 108.20 29.04
CA ALA A 66 -74.99 109.57 29.52
C ALA A 66 -74.31 110.49 28.49
N PRO A 67 -74.89 111.68 28.24
CA PRO A 67 -74.28 112.67 27.36
C PRO A 67 -72.92 113.12 27.89
N ASP A 68 -72.01 113.41 26.96
CA ASP A 68 -70.71 114.00 27.26
C ASP A 68 -70.87 115.34 28.00
N GLY A 69 -69.94 115.63 28.92
CA GLY A 69 -69.99 116.76 29.82
C GLY A 69 -70.67 116.48 31.16
N MET A 70 -71.36 115.33 31.33
CA MET A 70 -71.91 114.93 32.62
C MET A 70 -70.78 114.67 33.63
N ILE A 71 -70.96 115.13 34.88
CA ILE A 71 -69.97 115.01 35.95
C ILE A 71 -70.58 114.25 37.13
N ILE A 72 -69.83 113.30 37.66
CA ILE A 72 -70.21 112.49 38.82
C ILE A 72 -69.04 112.38 39.79
N TYR A 73 -69.35 112.04 41.04
CA TYR A 73 -68.35 111.54 41.96
C TYR A 73 -68.38 110.01 41.94
N PHE A 74 -67.37 109.38 41.36
CA PHE A 74 -67.30 107.93 41.29
C PHE A 74 -66.70 107.37 42.58
N THR A 75 -67.51 106.63 43.33
CA THR A 75 -67.11 106.14 44.65
C THR A 75 -66.08 105.02 44.56
N GLY A 76 -66.06 104.27 43.45
CA GLY A 76 -65.15 103.13 43.27
C GLY A 76 -63.66 103.51 43.32
N ASN A 77 -63.30 104.71 42.87
CA ASN A 77 -61.92 105.22 42.93
C ASN A 77 -61.83 106.60 43.61
N GLN A 78 -62.89 106.99 44.33
CA GLN A 78 -63.00 108.23 45.09
C GLN A 78 -62.61 109.48 44.28
N SER A 79 -63.07 109.58 43.03
CA SER A 79 -62.68 110.68 42.15
C SER A 79 -63.80 111.26 41.32
N LEU A 80 -63.55 112.47 40.81
CA LEU A 80 -64.42 113.09 39.82
C LEU A 80 -64.21 112.42 38.46
N LEU A 81 -65.30 111.93 37.88
CA LEU A 81 -65.34 111.50 36.49
C LEU A 81 -66.14 112.50 35.68
N VAL A 82 -65.63 112.81 34.48
CA VAL A 82 -66.38 113.52 33.44
C VAL A 82 -66.65 112.56 32.29
N ARG A 83 -67.88 112.58 31.77
CA ARG A 83 -68.21 111.87 30.55
C ARG A 83 -67.60 112.61 29.36
N ARG A 84 -66.78 111.94 28.55
CA ARG A 84 -66.19 112.51 27.35
C ARG A 84 -65.96 111.42 26.31
N ALA A 85 -66.31 111.72 25.06
CA ALA A 85 -66.19 110.82 23.91
C ALA A 85 -66.81 109.43 24.17
N GLY A 86 -67.92 109.37 24.91
CA GLY A 86 -68.58 108.10 25.23
C GLY A 86 -67.91 107.26 26.33
N TYR A 87 -66.97 107.83 27.09
CA TYR A 87 -66.34 107.17 28.24
C TYR A 87 -66.38 108.04 29.49
N TRP A 88 -66.38 107.39 30.67
CA TRP A 88 -66.20 108.08 31.94
C TRP A 88 -64.70 108.17 32.24
N SER A 89 -64.14 109.38 32.18
CA SER A 89 -62.70 109.61 32.36
C SER A 89 -62.41 110.33 33.66
N ARG A 90 -61.38 109.86 34.37
CA ARG A 90 -60.90 110.49 35.61
C ARG A 90 -60.15 111.77 35.31
N LEU A 91 -60.44 112.83 36.06
CA LEU A 91 -59.61 114.03 36.07
C LEU A 91 -58.33 113.73 36.87
N ALA A 92 -57.17 113.97 36.27
CA ALA A 92 -55.88 113.73 36.91
C ALA A 92 -55.58 114.81 37.96
N ASP A 93 -55.08 114.40 39.13
CA ASP A 93 -54.54 115.29 40.16
C ASP A 93 -53.01 115.15 40.26
N SER A 94 -52.34 116.16 40.83
CA SER A 94 -50.87 116.19 40.93
C SER A 94 -50.29 115.10 41.84
N LEU A 95 -51.09 114.51 42.74
CA LEU A 95 -50.65 113.42 43.62
C LEU A 95 -50.50 112.12 42.82
N SER A 96 -51.43 111.86 41.88
CA SER A 96 -51.41 110.67 41.02
C SER A 96 -50.21 110.61 40.06
N ILE A 97 -49.69 111.75 39.60
CA ILE A 97 -48.54 111.83 38.68
C ILE A 97 -47.19 111.66 39.41
N SER A 98 -47.11 112.09 40.68
CA SER A 98 -45.86 112.09 41.45
C SER A 98 -45.38 110.71 41.92
N ALA A 99 -46.28 109.73 41.98
CA ALA A 99 -46.00 108.39 42.50
C ALA A 99 -45.55 107.36 41.44
N THR A 100 -45.75 107.64 40.15
CA THR A 100 -45.61 106.62 39.08
C THR A 100 -44.56 106.94 38.01
N GLY A 101 -43.70 107.95 38.22
CA GLY A 101 -42.68 108.39 37.24
C GLY A 101 -41.23 108.36 37.76
N TRP A 102 -40.27 108.34 36.83
CA TRP A 102 -38.83 108.44 37.13
C TRP A 102 -38.34 109.90 37.09
N LYS A 103 -37.69 110.39 38.15
CA LYS A 103 -37.28 111.81 38.28
C LYS A 103 -35.89 112.06 37.70
N LEU A 104 -35.68 113.25 37.13
CA LEU A 104 -34.39 113.69 36.59
C LEU A 104 -33.29 113.81 37.66
N THR A 105 -33.66 114.06 38.92
CA THR A 105 -32.73 114.11 40.06
C THR A 105 -32.57 112.76 40.76
N GLY A 106 -33.20 111.71 40.22
CA GLY A 106 -33.23 110.38 40.81
C GLY A 106 -34.37 110.16 41.82
N ASN A 107 -34.63 108.88 42.08
CA ASN A 107 -35.61 108.40 43.06
C ASN A 107 -34.86 107.76 44.24
N ALA A 108 -35.25 108.07 45.48
CA ALA A 108 -34.72 107.42 46.68
C ALA A 108 -35.61 106.23 47.10
N GLY A 109 -35.05 105.26 47.83
CA GLY A 109 -35.81 104.14 48.42
C GLY A 109 -36.32 103.09 47.44
N THR A 110 -35.67 102.94 46.28
CA THR A 110 -36.04 101.95 45.25
C THR A 110 -35.80 100.51 45.70
N THR A 111 -36.66 99.61 45.24
CA THR A 111 -36.55 98.15 45.41
C THR A 111 -36.42 97.47 44.05
N ALA A 112 -36.31 96.13 43.99
CA ALA A 112 -36.27 95.37 42.74
C ALA A 112 -37.52 95.58 41.84
N ALA A 113 -38.64 96.04 42.41
CA ALA A 113 -39.85 96.37 41.66
C ALA A 113 -39.75 97.72 40.91
N ASN A 114 -38.71 98.52 41.16
CA ASN A 114 -38.53 99.83 40.54
C ASN A 114 -37.33 99.80 39.60
N TYR A 115 -37.56 100.05 38.31
CA TYR A 115 -36.50 100.04 37.31
C TYR A 115 -36.77 101.02 36.19
N ILE A 116 -35.68 101.45 35.54
CA ILE A 116 -35.73 102.09 34.23
C ILE A 116 -35.61 100.97 33.21
N GLY A 117 -36.68 100.70 32.47
CA GLY A 117 -36.69 99.62 31.51
C GLY A 117 -38.07 99.33 30.96
N THR A 118 -38.13 98.26 30.19
CA THR A 118 -39.32 97.68 29.60
C THR A 118 -39.78 96.50 30.46
N THR A 119 -41.09 96.37 30.65
CA THR A 119 -41.69 95.21 31.34
C THR A 119 -41.96 94.06 30.37
N ASP A 120 -41.99 94.36 29.07
CA ASP A 120 -42.09 93.41 27.98
C ASP A 120 -40.68 93.10 27.43
N GLY A 121 -40.54 92.01 26.69
CA GLY A 121 -39.25 91.56 26.12
C GLY A 121 -38.72 92.47 25.00
N GLN A 122 -39.00 93.77 25.05
CA GLN A 122 -38.47 94.77 24.15
C GLN A 122 -37.17 95.35 24.72
N PRO A 123 -36.20 95.72 23.87
CA PRO A 123 -34.96 96.33 24.35
C PRO A 123 -35.14 97.72 24.96
N LEU A 124 -34.30 98.07 25.95
CA LEU A 124 -34.17 99.44 26.44
C LEU A 124 -33.05 100.16 25.68
N SER A 125 -33.40 101.31 25.10
CA SER A 125 -32.49 102.16 24.35
C SER A 125 -32.17 103.45 25.13
N ILE A 126 -30.89 103.65 25.50
CA ILE A 126 -30.41 104.89 26.12
C ILE A 126 -29.61 105.68 25.07
N ARG A 127 -30.08 106.90 24.79
CA ARG A 127 -29.64 107.69 23.63
C ARG A 127 -29.19 109.10 24.02
N THR A 128 -28.27 109.64 23.22
CA THR A 128 -27.93 111.07 23.19
C THR A 128 -28.08 111.56 21.75
N ASN A 129 -28.77 112.68 21.52
CA ASN A 129 -29.02 113.23 20.18
C ASN A 129 -29.56 112.17 19.19
N ALA A 130 -30.56 111.40 19.62
CA ALA A 130 -31.17 110.27 18.89
C ALA A 130 -30.23 109.09 18.53
N THR A 131 -28.95 109.13 18.89
CA THR A 131 -27.99 108.03 18.69
C THR A 131 -27.92 107.16 19.93
N GLU A 132 -28.04 105.85 19.76
CA GLU A 132 -27.98 104.89 20.86
C GLU A 132 -26.54 104.67 21.32
N ALA A 133 -26.31 104.83 22.63
CA ALA A 133 -25.00 104.62 23.24
C ALA A 133 -24.96 103.32 24.04
N ILE A 134 -26.03 103.03 24.78
CA ILE A 134 -26.20 101.80 25.55
C ILE A 134 -27.52 101.15 25.13
N HIS A 135 -27.43 99.87 24.81
CA HIS A 135 -28.56 99.05 24.45
C HIS A 135 -28.62 97.85 25.39
N VAL A 136 -29.74 97.69 26.10
CA VAL A 136 -30.03 96.47 26.84
C VAL A 136 -30.95 95.63 25.98
N ASN A 137 -30.42 94.53 25.45
CA ASN A 137 -31.17 93.63 24.59
C ASN A 137 -32.30 92.92 25.35
N ALA A 138 -33.24 92.37 24.60
CA ALA A 138 -34.31 91.52 25.13
C ALA A 138 -33.78 90.28 25.90
N ASP A 139 -32.58 89.80 25.56
CA ASP A 139 -31.90 88.68 26.23
C ASP A 139 -31.09 89.11 27.47
N GLN A 140 -31.26 90.37 27.91
CA GLN A 140 -30.59 90.99 29.05
C GLN A 140 -29.09 91.24 28.88
N THR A 141 -28.53 91.02 27.68
CA THR A 141 -27.15 91.42 27.40
C THR A 141 -27.02 92.91 27.14
N VAL A 142 -25.90 93.51 27.56
CA VAL A 142 -25.61 94.93 27.35
C VAL A 142 -24.67 95.10 26.16
N GLN A 143 -25.06 95.96 25.22
CA GLN A 143 -24.21 96.38 24.12
C GLN A 143 -23.79 97.84 24.30
N LEU A 144 -22.47 98.06 24.30
CA LEU A 144 -21.87 99.38 24.23
C LEU A 144 -21.64 99.70 22.75
N LYS A 145 -22.53 100.51 22.16
CA LYS A 145 -22.61 100.68 20.70
C LYS A 145 -21.56 101.60 20.11
N ASN A 146 -20.87 102.39 20.94
CA ASN A 146 -19.92 103.39 20.49
C ASN A 146 -18.66 103.43 21.39
N VAL A 147 -17.79 102.42 21.24
CA VAL A 147 -16.50 102.32 21.95
C VAL A 147 -15.36 102.53 20.94
N PRO A 148 -14.54 103.60 21.05
CA PRO A 148 -13.44 103.86 20.12
C PRO A 148 -12.35 102.78 20.17
N GLN A 149 -11.80 102.38 19.01
CA GLN A 149 -10.71 101.40 18.92
C GLN A 149 -9.36 102.03 19.30
N ASN A 150 -8.59 101.35 20.16
CA ASN A 150 -7.21 101.73 20.47
C ASN A 150 -6.23 100.94 19.58
N THR A 151 -5.36 101.62 18.84
CA THR A 151 -4.43 101.02 17.87
C THR A 151 -3.01 100.79 18.41
N ALA A 152 -2.72 101.19 19.65
CA ALA A 152 -1.35 101.17 20.19
C ALA A 152 -1.02 99.92 21.06
N LEU A 153 -2.02 99.24 21.63
CA LEU A 153 -1.82 98.08 22.50
C LEU A 153 -2.93 97.05 22.25
N ILE A 154 -2.62 95.75 22.29
CA ILE A 154 -3.64 94.70 22.49
C ILE A 154 -4.13 94.81 23.93
N SER A 155 -5.14 95.65 24.13
CA SER A 155 -5.86 95.80 25.38
C SER A 155 -7.05 94.85 25.37
N THR A 156 -7.02 93.79 26.18
CA THR A 156 -8.16 92.89 26.32
C THR A 156 -9.01 93.32 27.50
N LEU A 157 -10.34 93.36 27.29
CA LEU A 157 -11.30 93.51 28.37
C LEU A 157 -11.46 92.13 29.03
N VAL A 158 -11.08 92.01 30.30
CA VAL A 158 -11.22 90.78 31.08
C VAL A 158 -12.44 90.94 31.98
N ILE A 159 -13.36 89.99 31.90
CA ILE A 159 -14.49 89.87 32.83
C ILE A 159 -14.05 88.90 33.92
N ASP A 160 -14.08 89.35 35.18
CA ASP A 160 -13.96 88.45 36.31
C ASP A 160 -15.18 87.51 36.30
N PRO A 161 -14.99 86.19 36.11
CA PRO A 161 -16.12 85.27 35.95
C PRO A 161 -16.91 85.07 37.25
N ALA A 162 -16.37 85.43 38.42
CA ALA A 162 -17.05 85.31 39.70
C ALA A 162 -17.85 86.57 40.06
N THR A 163 -17.34 87.76 39.73
CA THR A 163 -17.96 89.04 40.13
C THR A 163 -18.61 89.80 38.98
N GLY A 164 -18.33 89.42 37.74
CA GLY A 164 -18.77 90.15 36.54
C GLY A 164 -18.07 91.50 36.35
N ALA A 165 -17.08 91.84 37.19
CA ALA A 165 -16.35 93.09 37.09
C ALA A 165 -15.50 93.14 35.83
N VAL A 166 -15.49 94.30 35.17
CA VAL A 166 -14.85 94.50 33.87
C VAL A 166 -13.56 95.31 34.04
N SER A 167 -12.41 94.77 33.61
CA SER A 167 -11.07 95.41 33.71
C SER A 167 -10.27 95.35 32.40
N GLN A 168 -9.40 96.33 32.12
CA GLN A 168 -8.54 96.36 30.92
C GLN A 168 -7.11 95.85 31.21
N ARG A 169 -6.54 94.96 30.39
CA ARG A 169 -5.16 94.43 30.56
C ARG A 169 -4.37 94.36 29.23
N SER A 170 -3.08 94.71 29.27
CA SER A 170 -2.13 94.60 28.14
C SER A 170 -1.31 93.29 28.23
N LEU A 171 -1.05 92.60 27.11
CA LEU A 171 -0.24 91.37 27.06
C LEU A 171 1.17 91.61 26.49
N SER A 172 2.21 90.98 27.06
CA SER A 172 3.62 91.11 26.66
C SER A 172 4.17 89.87 25.93
N ALA A 173 5.25 90.05 25.14
CA ALA A 173 5.90 88.98 24.38
C ALA A 173 6.39 87.79 25.23
N SER A 174 6.59 87.98 26.54
CA SER A 174 6.90 86.91 27.51
C SER A 174 5.80 85.85 27.63
N ALA A 175 4.56 86.15 27.22
CA ALA A 175 3.45 85.20 27.21
C ALA A 175 3.68 83.97 26.31
N PHE A 176 4.68 84.01 25.41
CA PHE A 176 4.99 82.95 24.45
C PHE A 176 6.38 82.31 24.65
N ALA A 177 7.12 82.70 25.68
CA ALA A 177 8.52 82.27 25.87
C ALA A 177 8.70 80.79 26.25
N GLY A 178 7.62 80.04 26.51
CA GLY A 178 7.62 78.64 26.94
C GLY A 178 6.90 77.66 26.00
N ALA A 179 6.72 77.99 24.71
CA ALA A 179 6.01 77.09 23.79
C ALA A 179 6.74 75.76 23.51
N ILE A 180 8.08 75.72 23.65
CA ILE A 180 8.90 74.48 23.68
C ILE A 180 9.85 74.60 24.86
N GLU A 181 9.68 73.72 25.85
CA GLU A 181 10.40 73.82 27.13
C GLU A 181 11.75 73.08 27.14
N SER A 182 11.89 71.97 26.38
CA SER A 182 13.19 71.32 26.17
C SER A 182 13.22 70.38 24.95
N ILE A 183 14.42 70.09 24.44
CA ILE A 183 14.67 68.96 23.53
C ILE A 183 15.83 68.14 24.11
N ASN A 184 15.57 66.87 24.44
CA ASN A 184 16.53 65.96 25.09
C ASN A 184 17.23 66.58 26.32
N GLY A 185 16.48 67.32 27.15
CA GLY A 185 16.98 67.96 28.37
C GLY A 185 17.69 69.31 28.16
N LEU A 186 17.83 69.78 26.91
CA LEU A 186 18.36 71.10 26.60
C LEU A 186 17.24 72.14 26.65
N THR A 187 17.43 73.17 27.47
CA THR A 187 16.45 74.25 27.72
C THR A 187 16.87 75.60 27.12
N ASN A 188 18.04 75.65 26.49
CA ASN A 188 18.58 76.86 25.89
C ASN A 188 17.82 77.25 24.60
N LYS A 189 17.77 78.56 24.31
CA LYS A 189 17.15 79.09 23.09
C LYS A 189 18.11 78.90 21.91
N GLY A 190 17.71 78.10 20.92
CA GLY A 190 18.48 77.81 19.69
C GLY A 190 19.25 76.49 19.77
N ILE A 191 18.58 75.38 19.49
CA ILE A 191 19.16 74.02 19.54
C ILE A 191 19.63 73.60 18.14
N THR A 192 20.85 73.04 18.03
CA THR A 192 21.45 72.57 16.76
C THR A 192 21.59 71.05 16.74
N ILE A 193 21.15 70.36 15.69
CA ILE A 193 21.35 68.89 15.56
C ILE A 193 22.52 68.61 14.62
N LYS A 194 23.47 67.77 15.04
CA LYS A 194 24.68 67.42 14.26
C LYS A 194 24.97 65.91 14.27
N ALA A 195 25.75 65.42 13.30
CA ALA A 195 26.17 64.01 13.24
C ALA A 195 27.65 63.86 13.63
N ASP A 196 27.99 62.74 14.26
CA ASP A 196 29.36 62.39 14.65
C ASP A 196 29.68 60.93 14.26
N THR A 197 30.76 60.73 13.51
CA THR A 197 31.25 59.41 13.12
C THR A 197 32.50 58.98 13.90
N ALA A 198 33.01 59.83 14.80
CA ALA A 198 34.20 59.56 15.62
C ALA A 198 33.86 58.87 16.94
N ASN A 199 32.62 58.99 17.42
CA ASN A 199 32.16 58.29 18.62
C ASN A 199 32.15 56.77 18.40
N ALA A 200 32.52 56.00 19.42
CA ALA A 200 32.55 54.54 19.41
C ALA A 200 31.17 53.89 19.47
N ASN A 201 30.19 54.59 20.07
CA ASN A 201 28.89 54.05 20.37
C ASN A 201 27.84 54.70 19.48
N PHE A 202 26.92 53.89 18.96
CA PHE A 202 25.72 54.42 18.31
C PHE A 202 24.78 55.03 19.35
N GLY A 203 24.28 56.24 19.12
CA GLY A 203 23.32 56.87 20.03
C GLY A 203 23.16 58.37 19.82
N VAL A 204 22.27 58.99 20.60
CA VAL A 204 22.02 60.44 20.57
C VAL A 204 22.50 61.05 21.88
N THR A 205 23.31 62.10 21.80
CA THR A 205 23.90 62.76 22.97
C THR A 205 23.61 64.25 22.94
N PRO A 206 22.86 64.78 23.92
CA PRO A 206 22.69 66.22 24.08
C PRO A 206 23.96 66.84 24.69
N ASN A 207 24.31 68.05 24.27
CA ASN A 207 25.40 68.85 24.82
C ASN A 207 24.87 70.22 25.27
N ALA A 208 24.80 70.41 26.58
CA ALA A 208 24.31 71.64 27.19
C ALA A 208 25.23 72.84 26.97
N ALA A 209 26.52 72.60 26.71
CA ALA A 209 27.50 73.68 26.56
C ALA A 209 27.33 74.47 25.26
N ASP A 210 26.96 73.80 24.16
CA ASP A 210 26.79 74.43 22.84
C ASP A 210 25.34 74.35 22.32
N SER A 211 24.42 73.87 23.15
CA SER A 211 23.01 73.66 22.79
C SER A 211 22.83 72.72 21.59
N SER A 212 23.73 71.74 21.40
CA SER A 212 23.63 70.78 20.31
C SER A 212 23.14 69.39 20.73
N VAL A 213 22.43 68.71 19.84
CA VAL A 213 22.10 67.28 19.96
C VAL A 213 22.89 66.53 18.89
N THR A 214 23.79 65.65 19.31
CA THR A 214 24.66 64.89 18.39
C THR A 214 24.12 63.49 18.16
N VAL A 215 24.00 63.07 16.90
CA VAL A 215 23.68 61.70 16.50
C VAL A 215 24.98 60.99 16.14
N ASN A 216 25.38 60.04 16.98
CA ASN A 216 26.61 59.25 16.84
C ASN A 216 26.36 58.02 15.97
N ILE A 217 27.08 57.90 14.85
CA ILE A 217 27.00 56.79 13.90
C ILE A 217 28.42 56.27 13.61
N PRO A 218 28.93 55.28 14.38
CA PRO A 218 30.31 54.82 14.25
C PRO A 218 30.60 54.17 12.88
N ILE A 219 31.79 54.42 12.34
CA ILE A 219 32.39 53.64 11.26
C ILE A 219 33.34 52.63 11.90
N VAL A 220 33.21 51.34 11.56
CA VAL A 220 33.98 50.26 12.19
C VAL A 220 35.47 50.49 11.97
N ASN A 221 36.25 50.38 13.04
CA ASN A 221 37.70 50.38 12.99
C ASN A 221 38.28 49.29 13.91
N GLY A 222 39.57 49.00 13.77
CA GLY A 222 40.24 47.93 14.51
C GLY A 222 40.58 48.23 15.97
N THR A 223 40.31 49.44 16.47
CA THR A 223 40.80 49.91 17.78
C THR A 223 39.67 50.25 18.74
N THR A 224 38.79 51.18 18.39
CA THR A 224 37.79 51.78 19.30
C THR A 224 36.34 51.57 18.86
N GLN A 225 36.07 51.51 17.56
CA GLN A 225 34.72 51.37 16.97
C GLN A 225 34.49 49.94 16.50
N ARG A 226 34.18 49.02 17.43
CA ARG A 226 34.03 47.58 17.10
C ARG A 226 32.71 47.21 16.41
N THR A 227 31.74 48.12 16.41
CA THR A 227 30.43 47.95 15.78
C THR A 227 30.04 49.25 15.07
N GLY A 228 29.49 49.15 13.87
CA GLY A 228 29.20 50.34 13.05
C GLY A 228 29.04 50.00 11.57
N LEU A 229 29.10 51.03 10.72
CA LEU A 229 29.12 50.87 9.27
C LEU A 229 30.52 50.47 8.78
N LEU A 230 30.61 49.63 7.75
CA LEU A 230 31.87 49.33 7.09
C LEU A 230 32.28 50.47 6.15
N THR A 231 33.59 50.68 5.98
CA THR A 231 34.06 51.49 4.86
C THR A 231 33.84 50.75 3.55
N TYR A 232 33.77 51.48 2.44
CA TYR A 232 33.65 50.87 1.11
C TYR A 232 34.81 49.92 0.78
N ALA A 233 36.04 50.25 1.24
CA ALA A 233 37.21 49.40 1.06
C ALA A 233 37.11 48.08 1.84
N ASP A 234 36.62 48.11 3.08
CA ASP A 234 36.44 46.90 3.89
C ASP A 234 35.39 45.96 3.30
N TRP A 235 34.30 46.52 2.75
CA TRP A 235 33.28 45.74 2.04
C TRP A 235 33.84 45.00 0.82
N LEU A 236 34.69 45.66 0.00
CA LEU A 236 35.37 45.01 -1.13
C LEU A 236 36.29 43.87 -0.68
N SER A 237 36.99 44.04 0.44
CA SER A 237 37.85 43.01 1.03
C SER A 237 37.05 41.80 1.54
N PHE A 238 35.88 42.03 2.13
CA PHE A 238 34.97 40.94 2.54
C PHE A 238 34.39 40.20 1.33
N SER A 239 33.89 40.92 0.33
CA SER A 239 33.26 40.33 -0.86
C SER A 239 34.22 39.50 -1.72
N SER A 240 35.51 39.83 -1.74
CA SER A 240 36.52 39.14 -2.57
C SER A 240 37.05 37.82 -1.98
N LYS A 241 36.70 37.49 -0.72
CA LYS A 241 37.16 36.23 -0.06
C LYS A 241 36.27 35.02 -0.32
N GLN A 242 35.15 35.15 -1.04
CA GLN A 242 34.32 34.02 -1.48
C GLN A 242 34.89 33.41 -2.78
N GLN A 243 35.91 32.54 -2.69
CA GLN A 243 36.41 31.80 -3.87
C GLN A 243 35.66 30.47 -4.06
N ALA A 244 35.23 30.20 -5.30
CA ALA A 244 34.63 28.92 -5.69
C ALA A 244 35.71 27.82 -5.81
N ILE A 245 35.45 26.63 -5.27
CA ILE A 245 36.32 25.46 -5.50
C ILE A 245 36.22 25.08 -6.98
N THR A 246 37.34 25.12 -7.70
CA THR A 246 37.40 24.73 -9.12
C THR A 246 37.88 23.28 -9.23
N ILE A 247 37.33 22.47 -10.15
CA ILE A 247 37.82 21.09 -10.39
C ILE A 247 38.93 21.13 -11.45
N GLY A 248 40.11 20.60 -11.12
CA GLY A 248 41.28 20.56 -12.01
C GLY A 248 41.48 19.21 -12.69
N ALA A 249 42.49 19.13 -13.57
CA ALA A 249 42.89 17.88 -14.23
C ALA A 249 43.39 16.84 -13.21
N LEU A 250 43.41 15.57 -13.62
CA LEU A 250 44.02 14.50 -12.83
C LEU A 250 45.49 14.79 -12.55
N LEU A 251 45.98 14.47 -11.35
CA LEU A 251 47.39 14.61 -11.01
C LEU A 251 48.24 13.65 -11.85
N ALA A 252 49.50 14.02 -12.09
CA ALA A 252 50.43 13.20 -12.85
C ALA A 252 50.87 11.93 -12.10
N ALA A 253 50.76 11.92 -10.77
CA ALA A 253 51.19 10.81 -9.93
C ALA A 253 50.13 10.46 -8.87
N PRO A 254 50.01 9.18 -8.48
CA PRO A 254 49.23 8.74 -7.32
C PRO A 254 49.68 9.45 -6.05
N ASN A 255 48.77 9.62 -5.09
CA ASN A 255 49.10 10.07 -3.75
C ASN A 255 48.24 9.34 -2.69
N PRO A 256 48.69 9.27 -1.42
CA PRO A 256 47.99 8.48 -0.39
C PRO A 256 46.54 8.92 -0.11
N ASN A 257 46.20 10.17 -0.43
CA ASN A 257 44.89 10.75 -0.16
C ASN A 257 43.91 10.55 -1.33
N GLY A 258 44.39 10.15 -2.51
CA GLY A 258 43.61 10.05 -3.75
C GLY A 258 43.12 11.38 -4.33
N MET A 259 43.25 12.48 -3.59
CA MET A 259 42.90 13.84 -4.03
C MET A 259 43.72 14.90 -3.29
N ALA A 260 43.86 16.08 -3.88
CA ALA A 260 44.53 17.23 -3.27
C ALA A 260 43.80 18.54 -3.65
N ILE A 261 43.80 19.51 -2.74
CA ILE A 261 43.41 20.89 -3.05
C ILE A 261 44.69 21.74 -3.08
N THR A 262 44.97 22.35 -4.23
CA THR A 262 46.12 23.27 -4.40
C THR A 262 45.61 24.55 -5.03
N ASN A 263 45.85 25.69 -4.37
CA ASN A 263 45.42 27.02 -4.83
C ASN A 263 43.93 27.10 -5.22
N GLY A 264 43.04 26.53 -4.39
CA GLY A 264 41.59 26.56 -4.64
C GLY A 264 41.08 25.58 -5.72
N THR A 265 41.97 24.75 -6.28
CA THR A 265 41.62 23.71 -7.26
C THR A 265 41.65 22.33 -6.63
N LEU A 266 40.53 21.59 -6.70
CA LEU A 266 40.44 20.18 -6.30
C LEU A 266 40.87 19.28 -7.47
N GLN A 267 41.86 18.42 -7.25
CA GLN A 267 42.36 17.46 -8.23
C GLN A 267 42.35 16.04 -7.65
N LEU A 268 42.03 15.05 -8.49
CA LEU A 268 42.11 13.63 -8.13
C LEU A 268 43.46 13.05 -8.58
N ALA A 269 44.01 12.10 -7.84
CA ALA A 269 45.20 11.34 -8.22
C ALA A 269 44.81 10.05 -8.96
N PRO A 270 45.60 9.53 -9.92
CA PRO A 270 45.39 8.20 -10.46
C PRO A 270 45.61 7.13 -9.37
N ALA A 271 44.79 6.08 -9.36
CA ALA A 271 44.98 4.94 -8.48
C ALA A 271 46.22 4.10 -8.87
N ASP A 272 46.86 3.48 -7.87
CA ASP A 272 47.90 2.47 -8.04
C ASP A 272 47.74 1.31 -7.03
N ALA A 273 48.78 0.48 -6.90
CA ALA A 273 48.74 -0.70 -6.05
C ALA A 273 48.61 -0.36 -4.55
N THR A 274 49.02 0.83 -4.12
CA THR A 274 49.14 1.25 -2.72
C THR A 274 48.35 2.50 -2.36
N ASN A 275 47.89 3.26 -3.36
CA ASN A 275 47.26 4.56 -3.21
C ASN A 275 45.85 4.55 -3.83
N PRO A 276 44.84 5.08 -3.12
CA PRO A 276 43.52 5.28 -3.71
C PRO A 276 43.58 6.37 -4.80
N GLY A 277 42.61 6.37 -5.71
CA GLY A 277 42.55 7.38 -6.76
C GLY A 277 41.51 7.08 -7.84
N ALA A 278 41.50 7.91 -8.88
CA ALA A 278 40.67 7.74 -10.05
C ALA A 278 41.22 6.67 -11.01
N VAL A 279 40.31 6.08 -11.79
CA VAL A 279 40.66 5.22 -12.93
C VAL A 279 41.00 6.10 -14.13
N SER A 280 42.09 5.79 -14.83
CA SER A 280 42.56 6.54 -16.00
C SER A 280 42.76 5.63 -17.22
N THR A 281 43.13 6.22 -18.36
CA THR A 281 43.45 5.49 -19.60
C THR A 281 44.89 4.95 -19.63
N THR A 282 45.73 5.33 -18.66
CA THR A 282 47.08 4.79 -18.52
C THR A 282 47.02 3.41 -17.87
N ALA A 283 48.05 2.58 -18.05
CA ALA A 283 48.12 1.31 -17.33
C ALA A 283 48.13 1.56 -15.81
N GLN A 284 47.23 0.88 -15.09
CA GLN A 284 47.11 0.96 -13.63
C GLN A 284 47.16 -0.45 -13.04
N THR A 285 47.72 -0.54 -11.84
CA THR A 285 47.67 -1.75 -11.02
C THR A 285 46.82 -1.44 -9.80
N PHE A 286 45.83 -2.26 -9.49
CA PHE A 286 45.01 -2.09 -8.29
C PHE A 286 45.39 -3.16 -7.25
N GLY A 287 45.86 -2.74 -6.07
CA GLY A 287 46.23 -3.65 -4.98
C GLY A 287 45.03 -4.07 -4.11
N GLY A 288 45.15 -5.19 -3.39
CA GLY A 288 44.07 -5.76 -2.55
C GLY A 288 42.95 -6.43 -3.35
N GLN A 289 41.99 -7.07 -2.66
CA GLN A 289 40.83 -7.69 -3.33
C GLN A 289 39.99 -6.62 -4.04
N LYS A 290 39.49 -6.95 -5.23
CA LYS A 290 38.58 -6.11 -6.03
C LYS A 290 37.35 -6.94 -6.35
N THR A 291 36.18 -6.33 -6.19
CA THR A 291 34.90 -6.98 -6.46
C THR A 291 34.20 -6.22 -7.58
N PHE A 292 33.89 -6.91 -8.67
CA PHE A 292 33.03 -6.43 -9.75
C PHE A 292 31.71 -7.19 -9.67
N GLN A 293 30.60 -6.49 -9.41
CA GLN A 293 29.29 -7.11 -9.17
C GLN A 293 28.66 -7.66 -10.45
N ASP A 294 28.98 -7.04 -11.59
CA ASP A 294 28.45 -7.36 -12.90
C ASP A 294 29.55 -7.93 -13.82
N SER A 295 29.31 -7.88 -15.15
CA SER A 295 30.25 -8.39 -16.15
C SER A 295 31.51 -7.56 -16.26
N LEU A 296 32.67 -8.22 -16.27
CA LEU A 296 33.96 -7.63 -16.65
C LEU A 296 34.22 -7.87 -18.14
N THR A 297 34.32 -6.79 -18.92
CA THR A 297 34.69 -6.86 -20.35
C THR A 297 36.15 -6.47 -20.53
N ALA A 298 36.99 -7.42 -20.98
CA ALA A 298 38.42 -7.20 -21.24
C ALA A 298 38.76 -7.49 -22.72
N SER A 299 38.64 -6.47 -23.58
CA SER A 299 38.74 -6.63 -25.04
C SER A 299 40.08 -7.15 -25.56
N ALA A 300 41.17 -6.89 -24.83
CA ALA A 300 42.51 -7.40 -25.15
C ALA A 300 42.83 -8.74 -24.46
N GLY A 301 41.85 -9.33 -23.74
CA GLY A 301 41.99 -10.56 -22.98
C GLY A 301 42.09 -10.36 -21.47
N LEU A 302 41.86 -11.44 -20.73
CA LEU A 302 41.98 -11.51 -19.28
C LEU A 302 43.14 -12.43 -18.90
N ARG A 303 44.14 -11.91 -18.18
CA ARG A 303 45.23 -12.71 -17.61
C ARG A 303 44.97 -12.97 -16.13
N VAL A 304 44.84 -14.24 -15.73
CA VAL A 304 44.70 -14.66 -14.33
C VAL A 304 45.97 -15.37 -13.88
N ASN A 305 46.74 -14.74 -12.98
CA ASN A 305 47.97 -15.32 -12.42
C ASN A 305 47.61 -16.01 -11.08
N GLY A 306 46.91 -17.14 -11.15
CA GLY A 306 46.38 -17.85 -9.97
C GLY A 306 45.20 -18.77 -10.31
N GLY A 307 44.53 -19.32 -9.28
CA GLY A 307 43.30 -20.09 -9.45
C GLY A 307 42.08 -19.20 -9.73
N SER A 308 41.15 -19.70 -10.54
CA SER A 308 39.86 -19.05 -10.81
C SER A 308 38.73 -20.08 -10.65
N THR A 309 37.63 -19.69 -10.02
CA THR A 309 36.39 -20.48 -9.94
C THR A 309 35.35 -19.82 -10.85
N ILE A 310 34.89 -20.55 -11.86
CA ILE A 310 33.83 -20.11 -12.79
C ILE A 310 32.65 -21.07 -12.65
N THR A 311 31.52 -20.58 -12.16
CA THR A 311 30.38 -21.43 -11.76
C THR A 311 29.36 -21.68 -12.88
N ASN A 312 29.24 -20.76 -13.84
CA ASN A 312 28.26 -20.85 -14.93
C ASN A 312 28.89 -21.21 -16.29
N GLY A 313 29.97 -21.99 -16.26
CA GLY A 313 30.66 -22.47 -17.46
C GLY A 313 31.56 -21.45 -18.15
N VAL A 314 32.31 -21.93 -19.14
CA VAL A 314 33.18 -21.11 -20.00
C VAL A 314 32.75 -21.33 -21.44
N ASN A 315 32.38 -20.27 -22.14
CA ASN A 315 32.08 -20.31 -23.58
C ASN A 315 33.32 -19.87 -24.38
N VAL A 316 33.80 -20.72 -25.29
CA VAL A 316 34.97 -20.44 -26.15
C VAL A 316 34.51 -20.46 -27.60
N THR A 317 34.32 -19.30 -28.21
CA THR A 317 33.76 -19.14 -29.57
C THR A 317 34.82 -19.09 -30.68
N GLY A 318 36.12 -19.06 -30.34
CA GLY A 318 37.23 -19.06 -31.28
C GLY A 318 38.57 -19.34 -30.60
N GLY A 319 39.57 -19.80 -31.36
CA GLY A 319 40.94 -20.06 -30.87
C GLY A 319 41.14 -21.29 -29.97
N GLY A 320 40.07 -21.87 -29.42
CA GLY A 320 40.12 -23.04 -28.55
C GLY A 320 40.73 -22.74 -27.17
N ALA A 321 40.77 -23.77 -26.31
CA ALA A 321 41.39 -23.69 -24.99
C ALA A 321 42.66 -24.56 -24.97
N ASN A 322 43.81 -23.97 -24.64
CA ASN A 322 45.05 -24.72 -24.39
C ASN A 322 45.17 -25.04 -22.89
N ILE A 323 44.78 -26.25 -22.49
CA ILE A 323 44.80 -26.71 -21.09
C ILE A 323 45.97 -27.68 -20.92
N THR A 324 47.01 -27.24 -20.20
CA THR A 324 48.20 -28.06 -19.92
C THR A 324 48.07 -28.93 -18.66
N GLY A 325 47.12 -28.61 -17.78
CA GLY A 325 46.78 -29.39 -16.58
C GLY A 325 45.72 -30.47 -16.81
N GLY A 326 45.31 -31.16 -15.73
CA GLY A 326 44.23 -32.16 -15.79
C GLY A 326 42.85 -31.52 -16.03
N VAL A 327 42.00 -32.21 -16.78
CA VAL A 327 40.60 -31.84 -17.01
C VAL A 327 39.69 -32.87 -16.35
N VAL A 328 38.80 -32.42 -15.46
CA VAL A 328 37.75 -33.25 -14.84
C VAL A 328 36.40 -32.76 -15.33
N LEU A 329 35.62 -33.63 -15.98
CA LEU A 329 34.26 -33.34 -16.42
C LEU A 329 33.27 -33.89 -15.38
N GLY A 330 32.70 -33.01 -14.55
CA GLY A 330 31.79 -33.41 -13.47
C GLY A 330 30.46 -34.02 -13.96
N THR A 331 30.03 -33.68 -15.17
CA THR A 331 28.90 -34.31 -15.84
C THR A 331 29.17 -34.33 -17.34
N VAL A 332 29.10 -35.51 -17.94
CA VAL A 332 29.16 -35.66 -19.40
C VAL A 332 27.71 -35.74 -19.89
N PRO A 333 27.32 -35.02 -20.96
CA PRO A 333 25.98 -35.14 -21.53
C PRO A 333 25.62 -36.60 -21.82
N ASN A 334 24.35 -36.96 -21.59
CA ASN A 334 23.85 -38.30 -21.86
C ASN A 334 24.13 -38.72 -23.31
N ASN A 335 24.54 -39.98 -23.48
CA ASN A 335 24.84 -40.58 -24.76
C ASN A 335 23.62 -40.48 -25.70
N VAL A 336 23.76 -39.79 -26.84
CA VAL A 336 22.82 -39.90 -27.97
C VAL A 336 23.11 -41.22 -28.68
N SER A 337 22.47 -42.27 -28.17
CA SER A 337 22.57 -43.65 -28.66
C SER A 337 22.27 -43.74 -30.16
N THR A 338 23.31 -43.99 -30.95
CA THR A 338 23.24 -44.71 -32.23
C THR A 338 24.41 -45.72 -32.23
N ALA A 339 24.34 -46.76 -33.09
CA ALA A 339 25.08 -48.03 -33.00
C ALA A 339 26.63 -47.99 -33.08
N THR A 340 27.27 -46.86 -32.82
CA THR A 340 28.72 -46.72 -32.74
C THR A 340 29.13 -46.11 -31.40
N THR A 341 29.87 -46.87 -30.59
CA THR A 341 30.48 -46.35 -29.36
C THR A 341 31.64 -45.42 -29.72
N THR A 342 31.46 -44.10 -29.58
CA THR A 342 32.56 -43.14 -29.75
C THR A 342 33.29 -42.94 -28.44
N LEU A 343 34.62 -43.11 -28.44
CA LEU A 343 35.49 -42.74 -27.32
C LEU A 343 36.21 -41.42 -27.62
N LEU A 344 36.56 -40.70 -26.56
CA LEU A 344 37.41 -39.52 -26.63
C LEU A 344 38.87 -39.97 -26.52
N PHE A 345 39.68 -39.73 -27.55
CA PHE A 345 41.10 -40.00 -27.56
C PHE A 345 41.89 -38.73 -27.33
N ARG A 346 42.90 -38.78 -26.46
CA ARG A 346 43.92 -37.74 -26.42
C ARG A 346 44.97 -38.06 -27.47
N ASN A 347 45.13 -37.19 -28.46
CA ASN A 347 46.24 -37.26 -29.40
C ASN A 347 47.55 -37.07 -28.60
N PRO A 348 48.46 -38.06 -28.56
CA PRO A 348 49.64 -38.00 -27.71
C PRO A 348 50.68 -36.99 -28.20
N THR A 349 50.61 -36.57 -29.46
CA THR A 349 51.55 -35.60 -30.06
C THR A 349 51.03 -34.17 -29.94
N THR A 350 49.74 -33.94 -30.18
CA THR A 350 49.15 -32.57 -30.17
C THR A 350 48.40 -32.25 -28.88
N GLY A 351 48.10 -33.25 -28.06
CA GLY A 351 47.28 -33.12 -26.86
C GLY A 351 45.78 -32.94 -27.12
N ALA A 352 45.36 -32.82 -28.39
CA ALA A 352 43.97 -32.60 -28.75
C ALA A 352 43.08 -33.79 -28.34
N ILE A 353 41.90 -33.50 -27.77
CA ILE A 353 40.89 -34.52 -27.51
C ILE A 353 40.06 -34.69 -28.79
N GLU A 354 40.18 -35.84 -29.43
CA GLU A 354 39.51 -36.18 -30.68
C GLU A 354 38.39 -37.20 -30.41
N LYS A 355 37.19 -36.91 -30.93
CA LYS A 355 36.10 -37.89 -30.98
C LYS A 355 36.38 -38.84 -32.15
N ARG A 356 36.70 -40.10 -31.86
CA ARG A 356 36.93 -41.11 -32.91
C ARG A 356 35.88 -42.21 -32.84
N ALA A 357 35.42 -42.63 -34.02
CA ALA A 357 34.66 -43.86 -34.16
C ALA A 357 35.63 -45.03 -33.99
N ILE A 358 35.29 -45.99 -33.13
CA ILE A 358 36.05 -47.22 -32.98
C ILE A 358 35.34 -48.32 -33.76
N ASP A 359 36.06 -48.92 -34.71
CA ASP A 359 35.61 -50.10 -35.43
C ASP A 359 35.48 -51.28 -34.45
N SER A 360 34.44 -52.08 -34.61
CA SER A 360 34.26 -53.40 -34.01
C SER A 360 35.53 -54.29 -34.01
N ALA A 361 36.43 -54.08 -34.98
CA ALA A 361 37.75 -54.70 -35.06
C ALA A 361 38.65 -54.45 -33.81
N ALA A 362 38.39 -53.43 -33.00
CA ALA A 362 39.11 -53.21 -31.74
C ALA A 362 38.76 -54.24 -30.65
N PHE A 363 37.64 -54.96 -30.78
CA PHE A 363 37.27 -56.11 -29.92
C PHE A 363 37.77 -57.45 -30.48
N SER A 364 38.62 -57.43 -31.51
CA SER A 364 39.34 -58.61 -32.05
C SER A 364 40.28 -59.28 -31.04
N GLY A 365 40.24 -58.87 -29.77
CA GLY A 365 40.79 -59.52 -28.58
C GLY A 365 39.95 -60.64 -27.97
N GLY A 366 38.72 -60.91 -28.44
CA GLY A 366 37.91 -62.08 -28.04
C GLY A 366 38.55 -63.41 -28.43
N ILE A 367 37.81 -64.55 -28.38
CA ILE A 367 38.34 -65.85 -28.82
C ILE A 367 38.81 -65.75 -30.28
N LYS A 368 40.12 -65.60 -30.48
CA LYS A 368 40.74 -65.44 -31.81
C LYS A 368 40.91 -66.76 -32.54
N SER A 369 40.91 -67.85 -31.77
CA SER A 369 41.06 -69.20 -32.27
C SER A 369 40.43 -70.21 -31.35
N VAL A 370 39.92 -71.30 -31.92
CA VAL A 370 39.56 -72.52 -31.19
C VAL A 370 40.29 -73.68 -31.84
N ASN A 371 41.15 -74.36 -31.08
CA ASN A 371 41.99 -75.47 -31.55
C ASN A 371 42.71 -75.18 -32.90
N SER A 372 43.40 -74.04 -32.98
CA SER A 372 44.18 -73.59 -34.15
C SER A 372 43.40 -73.11 -35.38
N GLN A 373 42.06 -73.16 -35.37
CA GLN A 373 41.25 -72.50 -36.39
C GLN A 373 41.16 -70.99 -36.09
N THR A 374 41.45 -70.15 -37.08
CA THR A 374 41.34 -68.68 -37.00
C THR A 374 40.38 -68.18 -38.07
N GLY A 375 39.37 -67.41 -37.70
CA GLY A 375 38.37 -66.91 -38.64
C GLY A 375 37.21 -66.19 -37.96
N PRO A 376 36.49 -65.30 -38.67
CA PRO A 376 35.45 -64.47 -38.08
C PRO A 376 34.22 -65.28 -37.61
N ALA A 377 34.03 -66.48 -38.15
CA ALA A 377 33.03 -67.45 -37.72
C ALA A 377 33.63 -68.86 -37.78
N ILE A 378 33.65 -69.56 -36.64
CA ILE A 378 34.02 -70.98 -36.55
C ILE A 378 32.73 -71.78 -36.32
N SER A 379 32.43 -72.74 -37.20
CA SER A 379 31.25 -73.60 -37.08
C SER A 379 31.60 -74.97 -36.49
N ILE A 380 30.77 -75.47 -35.57
CA ILE A 380 30.89 -76.85 -35.05
C ILE A 380 29.94 -77.74 -35.84
N VAL A 381 30.44 -78.80 -36.46
CA VAL A 381 29.65 -79.74 -37.26
C VAL A 381 30.00 -81.19 -36.97
N ASN A 382 29.19 -82.13 -37.47
CA ASN A 382 29.43 -83.57 -37.31
C ASN A 382 30.20 -84.16 -38.50
N GLY A 383 30.87 -85.29 -38.25
CA GLY A 383 31.54 -86.12 -39.26
C GLY A 383 31.57 -87.58 -38.83
N LYS A 384 32.14 -88.46 -39.66
CA LYS A 384 32.25 -89.92 -39.39
C LYS A 384 33.67 -90.47 -39.54
N ALA A 385 34.69 -89.61 -39.62
CA ALA A 385 36.05 -90.05 -39.88
C ALA A 385 36.70 -90.76 -38.66
N GLY A 386 37.51 -91.78 -38.92
CA GLY A 386 38.26 -92.51 -37.90
C GLY A 386 37.49 -93.64 -37.22
N THR A 387 38.13 -94.28 -36.23
CA THR A 387 37.60 -95.46 -35.51
C THR A 387 37.12 -95.16 -34.08
N ASN A 388 37.32 -93.93 -33.61
CA ASN A 388 36.86 -93.44 -32.31
C ASN A 388 36.25 -92.04 -32.46
N VAL A 389 35.48 -91.62 -31.46
CA VAL A 389 35.02 -90.23 -31.36
C VAL A 389 36.23 -89.30 -31.27
N ASN A 390 36.31 -88.33 -32.19
CA ASN A 390 37.42 -87.38 -32.23
C ASN A 390 36.94 -85.98 -32.67
N ILE A 391 37.71 -84.95 -32.30
CA ILE A 391 37.49 -83.57 -32.72
C ILE A 391 38.58 -83.20 -33.72
N ASP A 392 38.17 -82.98 -34.96
CA ASP A 392 39.04 -82.51 -36.02
C ASP A 392 38.88 -80.99 -36.16
N SER A 393 39.99 -80.30 -35.96
CA SER A 393 40.08 -78.85 -36.04
C SER A 393 41.20 -78.43 -36.99
N THR A 394 41.66 -79.32 -37.86
CA THR A 394 42.83 -79.08 -38.71
C THR A 394 42.55 -79.31 -40.19
N THR A 395 41.57 -80.15 -40.55
CA THR A 395 41.35 -80.53 -41.95
C THR A 395 40.56 -79.49 -42.76
N THR A 396 39.67 -78.74 -42.13
CA THR A 396 38.81 -77.75 -42.81
C THR A 396 38.87 -76.40 -42.12
N ALA A 397 39.18 -75.35 -42.87
CA ALA A 397 39.21 -73.99 -42.36
C ALA A 397 37.85 -73.56 -41.79
N ASN A 398 37.87 -72.81 -40.69
CA ASN A 398 36.70 -72.23 -40.01
C ASN A 398 35.69 -73.28 -39.50
N ARG A 399 36.11 -74.54 -39.33
CA ARG A 399 35.23 -75.62 -38.85
C ARG A 399 35.91 -76.46 -37.79
N ILE A 400 35.11 -76.90 -36.84
CA ILE A 400 35.46 -77.95 -35.88
C ILE A 400 34.51 -79.10 -36.15
N VAL A 401 35.04 -80.23 -36.61
CA VAL A 401 34.27 -81.41 -36.94
C VAL A 401 34.35 -82.41 -35.78
N ILE A 402 33.21 -82.71 -35.17
CA ILE A 402 33.10 -83.80 -34.19
C ILE A 402 32.78 -85.08 -34.97
N ASN A 403 33.80 -85.91 -35.13
CA ASN A 403 33.68 -87.19 -35.81
C ASN A 403 33.12 -88.25 -34.87
N ILE A 404 32.00 -88.86 -35.24
CA ILE A 404 31.33 -89.95 -34.52
C ILE A 404 31.08 -91.08 -35.53
N PRO A 405 31.97 -92.09 -35.63
CA PRO A 405 31.81 -93.17 -36.61
C PRO A 405 30.61 -94.08 -36.28
N ASP A 406 30.16 -94.87 -37.25
CA ASP A 406 29.17 -95.93 -37.02
C ASP A 406 29.85 -97.16 -36.40
N ALA A 407 29.14 -97.90 -35.54
CA ALA A 407 29.68 -99.08 -34.87
C ALA A 407 30.05 -100.17 -35.87
N SER A 408 31.27 -100.68 -35.76
CA SER A 408 31.76 -101.77 -36.61
C SER A 408 32.68 -102.71 -35.83
N ALA A 409 33.20 -103.74 -36.49
CA ALA A 409 34.17 -104.64 -35.89
C ALA A 409 35.45 -103.91 -35.41
N THR A 410 35.77 -102.76 -36.00
CA THR A 410 36.99 -101.99 -35.71
C THR A 410 36.73 -100.57 -35.21
N ALA A 411 35.49 -100.07 -35.32
CA ALA A 411 35.12 -98.73 -34.90
C ALA A 411 34.21 -98.73 -33.67
N ARG A 412 34.58 -97.93 -32.67
CA ARG A 412 33.77 -97.67 -31.45
C ARG A 412 32.75 -96.57 -31.73
N GLY A 413 31.81 -96.92 -32.59
CA GLY A 413 30.82 -96.00 -33.11
C GLY A 413 29.42 -96.11 -32.51
N ILE A 414 28.50 -95.34 -33.07
CA ILE A 414 27.07 -95.36 -32.74
C ILE A 414 26.33 -96.50 -33.45
N VAL A 415 25.31 -97.05 -32.80
CA VAL A 415 24.41 -98.05 -33.42
C VAL A 415 23.43 -97.34 -34.34
N THR A 416 23.25 -97.85 -35.55
CA THR A 416 22.39 -97.24 -36.58
C THR A 416 21.40 -98.25 -37.15
N ASP A 417 20.53 -97.81 -38.06
CA ASP A 417 19.58 -98.64 -38.82
C ASP A 417 20.23 -99.41 -39.99
N SER A 418 21.50 -99.12 -40.28
CA SER A 418 22.30 -99.83 -41.29
C SER A 418 22.85 -101.14 -40.74
N VAL A 419 23.26 -102.04 -41.63
CA VAL A 419 23.91 -103.29 -41.25
C VAL A 419 25.22 -102.98 -40.51
N GLN A 420 25.36 -103.53 -39.31
CA GLN A 420 26.53 -103.32 -38.45
C GLN A 420 27.06 -104.64 -37.90
N THR A 421 28.35 -104.68 -37.59
CA THR A 421 29.02 -105.83 -36.97
C THR A 421 29.63 -105.39 -35.66
N PHE A 422 29.44 -106.17 -34.60
CA PHE A 422 30.03 -105.90 -33.29
C PHE A 422 31.07 -106.97 -32.97
N ALA A 423 32.33 -106.58 -32.78
CA ALA A 423 33.41 -107.50 -32.40
C ALA A 423 33.50 -107.67 -30.88
N GLY A 424 34.05 -108.82 -30.44
CA GLY A 424 34.23 -109.18 -29.03
C GLY A 424 32.93 -109.57 -28.32
N ASN A 425 33.04 -110.03 -27.08
CA ASN A 425 31.87 -110.48 -26.31
C ASN A 425 30.90 -109.32 -26.07
N LYS A 426 29.61 -109.59 -26.19
CA LYS A 426 28.51 -108.65 -25.92
C LYS A 426 27.57 -109.29 -24.91
N THR A 427 27.26 -108.56 -23.85
CA THR A 427 26.31 -108.99 -22.83
C THR A 427 24.99 -108.25 -23.03
N VAL A 428 23.87 -109.00 -23.04
CA VAL A 428 22.51 -108.46 -22.97
C VAL A 428 21.93 -108.99 -21.66
N ARG A 429 21.62 -108.08 -20.72
CA ARG A 429 21.27 -108.46 -19.35
C ARG A 429 19.87 -109.07 -19.23
N ASP A 430 18.91 -108.51 -19.95
CA ASP A 430 17.50 -108.84 -19.81
C ASP A 430 17.04 -109.72 -20.97
N SER A 431 16.39 -109.15 -21.99
CA SER A 431 15.89 -109.89 -23.16
C SER A 431 16.49 -109.39 -24.48
N LEU A 432 16.55 -110.29 -25.47
CA LEU A 432 16.87 -109.97 -26.86
C LEU A 432 15.70 -110.41 -27.74
N GLN A 433 15.04 -109.44 -28.39
CA GLN A 433 14.01 -109.69 -29.40
C GLN A 433 14.61 -109.51 -30.80
N VAL A 434 14.47 -110.52 -31.66
CA VAL A 434 14.95 -110.46 -33.05
C VAL A 434 13.75 -110.55 -33.98
N GLY A 435 13.51 -109.49 -34.75
CA GLY A 435 12.30 -109.36 -35.56
C GLY A 435 12.24 -110.24 -36.80
N LEU A 436 13.39 -110.69 -37.33
CA LEU A 436 13.47 -111.49 -38.56
C LEU A 436 14.10 -112.86 -38.34
N ALA A 437 15.42 -112.92 -38.12
CA ALA A 437 16.12 -114.19 -37.94
C ALA A 437 17.38 -114.03 -37.08
N ALA A 438 17.66 -115.02 -36.22
CA ALA A 438 18.89 -115.13 -35.46
C ALA A 438 19.76 -116.29 -35.97
N ASN A 439 20.97 -116.01 -36.45
CA ASN A 439 21.99 -117.02 -36.74
C ASN A 439 23.00 -117.10 -35.59
N VAL A 440 23.03 -118.23 -34.89
CA VAL A 440 23.97 -118.48 -33.78
C VAL A 440 25.05 -119.44 -34.25
N GLY A 441 26.32 -119.03 -34.15
CA GLY A 441 27.48 -119.85 -34.52
C GLY A 441 27.83 -119.85 -36.02
N GLY A 442 27.18 -119.03 -36.85
CA GLY A 442 27.46 -118.91 -38.28
C GLY A 442 27.54 -117.46 -38.76
N THR A 443 28.13 -117.25 -39.96
CA THR A 443 28.30 -115.92 -40.59
C THR A 443 27.43 -115.71 -41.84
N ALA A 444 26.82 -116.77 -42.37
CA ALA A 444 25.89 -116.69 -43.48
C ALA A 444 24.51 -116.15 -43.04
N ALA A 445 23.69 -115.68 -43.99
CA ALA A 445 22.30 -115.33 -43.70
C ALA A 445 21.54 -116.56 -43.18
N ALA A 446 20.74 -116.38 -42.13
CA ALA A 446 19.88 -117.44 -41.63
C ALA A 446 18.75 -117.73 -42.64
N ASN A 447 18.43 -119.01 -42.84
CA ASN A 447 17.29 -119.45 -43.63
C ASN A 447 16.07 -119.86 -42.77
N SER A 448 16.19 -119.72 -41.45
CA SER A 448 15.17 -120.00 -40.45
C SER A 448 15.11 -118.85 -39.43
N THR A 449 13.97 -118.63 -38.78
CA THR A 449 13.81 -117.56 -37.76
C THR A 449 14.76 -117.73 -36.56
N LEU A 450 15.11 -118.98 -36.23
CA LEU A 450 16.24 -119.33 -35.37
C LEU A 450 17.07 -120.41 -36.08
N GLN A 451 18.32 -120.10 -36.39
CA GLN A 451 19.28 -121.04 -36.96
C GLN A 451 20.45 -121.19 -36.00
N VAL A 452 20.69 -122.42 -35.53
CA VAL A 452 21.83 -122.77 -34.69
C VAL A 452 22.80 -123.59 -35.53
N SER A 453 23.91 -122.98 -35.93
CA SER A 453 25.00 -123.62 -36.69
C SER A 453 26.00 -124.26 -35.71
N GLY A 454 25.51 -125.17 -34.87
CA GLY A 454 26.28 -125.76 -33.76
C GLY A 454 25.41 -126.57 -32.79
N SER A 455 25.88 -126.78 -31.56
CA SER A 455 25.13 -127.47 -30.51
C SER A 455 24.15 -126.54 -29.78
N MET A 456 23.07 -127.12 -29.24
CA MET A 456 22.13 -126.44 -28.34
C MET A 456 22.13 -127.12 -26.98
N ALA A 457 22.23 -126.34 -25.90
CA ALA A 457 22.05 -126.81 -24.53
C ALA A 457 20.67 -126.38 -24.03
N MET A 458 19.92 -127.33 -23.48
CA MET A 458 18.59 -127.11 -22.92
C MET A 458 18.58 -127.52 -21.44
N ASN A 459 17.70 -126.92 -20.64
CA ASN A 459 17.58 -127.30 -19.23
C ASN A 459 17.15 -128.77 -19.07
N ILE A 460 17.84 -129.50 -18.20
CA ILE A 460 17.49 -130.88 -17.86
C ILE A 460 17.42 -131.01 -16.34
N THR A 461 16.26 -131.45 -15.85
CA THR A 461 15.99 -131.59 -14.41
C THR A 461 15.53 -133.01 -14.10
N THR A 462 15.58 -133.39 -12.81
CA THR A 462 15.13 -134.71 -12.34
C THR A 462 14.13 -134.54 -11.21
N LEU A 463 13.02 -135.27 -11.28
CA LEU A 463 12.01 -135.37 -10.23
C LEU A 463 12.00 -136.78 -9.64
N SER A 464 11.95 -136.89 -8.32
CA SER A 464 11.83 -138.16 -7.58
C SER A 464 10.58 -138.23 -6.71
N SER A 465 9.66 -137.29 -6.90
CA SER A 465 8.35 -137.20 -6.25
C SER A 465 7.39 -136.42 -7.16
N ASN A 466 6.11 -136.36 -6.77
CA ASN A 466 5.10 -135.57 -7.49
C ASN A 466 5.51 -134.10 -7.58
N GLY A 467 5.38 -133.48 -8.76
CA GLY A 467 5.84 -132.10 -8.98
C GLY A 467 5.24 -131.46 -10.22
N THR A 468 5.27 -130.12 -10.28
CA THR A 468 4.79 -129.34 -11.43
C THR A 468 5.95 -128.83 -12.25
N LEU A 469 5.87 -128.90 -13.58
CA LEU A 469 6.92 -128.38 -14.45
C LEU A 469 6.95 -126.86 -14.46
N ALA A 470 8.15 -126.29 -14.38
CA ALA A 470 8.39 -124.86 -14.41
C ALA A 470 8.56 -124.34 -15.85
N ALA A 471 8.43 -123.03 -16.04
CA ALA A 471 8.70 -122.36 -17.31
C ALA A 471 10.17 -122.48 -17.77
N THR A 472 11.08 -122.86 -16.87
CA THR A 472 12.50 -123.08 -17.15
C THR A 472 12.82 -124.52 -17.55
N ASP A 473 11.92 -125.48 -17.33
CA ASP A 473 12.16 -126.87 -17.70
C ASP A 473 12.13 -127.07 -19.22
N ASN A 474 12.86 -128.09 -19.69
CA ASN A 474 12.75 -128.57 -21.06
C ASN A 474 12.72 -130.08 -21.09
N THR A 475 13.76 -130.73 -20.55
CA THR A 475 13.78 -132.18 -20.35
C THR A 475 13.64 -132.49 -18.86
N VAL A 476 12.71 -133.37 -18.51
CA VAL A 476 12.44 -133.76 -17.13
C VAL A 476 12.54 -135.27 -17.02
N LEU A 477 13.52 -135.73 -16.26
CA LEU A 477 13.70 -137.13 -15.93
C LEU A 477 12.89 -137.43 -14.66
N VAL A 478 12.02 -138.43 -14.69
CA VAL A 478 11.16 -138.76 -13.55
C VAL A 478 11.50 -140.13 -13.02
N ASN A 479 12.07 -140.16 -11.83
CA ASN A 479 12.55 -141.37 -11.18
C ASN A 479 11.45 -142.02 -10.34
N THR A 480 10.83 -143.08 -10.88
CA THR A 480 9.73 -143.80 -10.23
C THR A 480 10.20 -145.02 -9.42
N THR A 481 11.49 -145.10 -9.06
CA THR A 481 12.03 -146.24 -8.28
C THR A 481 11.29 -146.42 -6.94
N SER A 482 10.95 -145.33 -6.26
CA SER A 482 10.38 -145.37 -4.90
C SER A 482 8.85 -145.30 -4.86
N GLY A 483 8.17 -145.25 -6.01
CA GLY A 483 6.72 -145.18 -6.10
C GLY A 483 6.22 -144.60 -7.43
N SER A 484 4.93 -144.77 -7.72
CA SER A 484 4.29 -144.07 -8.84
C SER A 484 4.35 -142.55 -8.62
N ILE A 485 4.69 -141.80 -9.68
CA ILE A 485 4.82 -140.33 -9.63
C ILE A 485 3.85 -139.69 -10.60
N THR A 486 3.22 -138.60 -10.17
CA THR A 486 2.46 -137.69 -11.02
C THR A 486 3.26 -136.43 -11.31
N VAL A 487 3.55 -136.18 -12.58
CA VAL A 487 4.10 -134.90 -13.07
C VAL A 487 2.98 -134.04 -13.60
N THR A 488 2.88 -132.83 -13.07
CA THR A 488 1.86 -131.87 -13.46
C THR A 488 2.40 -130.90 -14.51
N LEU A 489 1.76 -130.80 -15.68
CA LEU A 489 2.08 -129.78 -16.68
C LEU A 489 1.49 -128.42 -16.25
N PRO A 490 2.19 -127.30 -16.51
CA PRO A 490 1.64 -125.97 -16.26
C PRO A 490 0.41 -125.68 -17.14
N SER A 491 -0.33 -124.61 -16.80
CA SER A 491 -1.43 -124.14 -17.63
C SER A 491 -0.95 -123.86 -19.06
N PRO A 492 -1.62 -124.36 -20.12
CA PRO A 492 -1.23 -124.13 -21.50
C PRO A 492 -1.45 -122.67 -21.95
N THR A 493 -2.29 -121.92 -21.24
CA THR A 493 -2.59 -120.52 -21.54
C THR A 493 -1.33 -119.64 -21.46
N GLY A 494 -1.04 -118.90 -22.53
CA GLY A 494 0.11 -117.98 -22.59
C GLY A 494 1.45 -118.64 -22.96
N ILE A 495 1.49 -119.95 -23.20
CA ILE A 495 2.71 -120.70 -23.56
C ILE A 495 2.55 -121.53 -24.84
N ARG A 496 1.69 -121.11 -25.78
CA ARG A 496 1.51 -121.77 -27.08
C ARG A 496 2.86 -122.10 -27.72
N GLY A 497 3.02 -123.35 -28.14
CA GLY A 497 4.24 -123.87 -28.74
C GLY A 497 5.27 -124.40 -27.75
N ARG A 498 5.08 -124.26 -26.42
CA ARG A 498 5.99 -124.81 -25.39
C ARG A 498 6.11 -126.33 -25.54
N ILE A 499 7.35 -126.81 -25.51
CA ILE A 499 7.70 -128.22 -25.61
C ILE A 499 8.33 -128.68 -24.30
N TYR A 500 7.88 -129.83 -23.79
CA TYR A 500 8.50 -130.56 -22.69
C TYR A 500 8.77 -132.01 -23.11
N THR A 501 9.95 -132.53 -22.78
CA THR A 501 10.28 -133.95 -22.88
C THR A 501 10.26 -134.53 -21.48
N ILE A 502 9.39 -135.49 -21.23
CA ILE A 502 9.24 -136.16 -19.93
C ILE A 502 9.63 -137.61 -20.10
N LYS A 503 10.66 -138.04 -19.38
CA LYS A 503 11.20 -139.40 -19.47
C LYS A 503 11.08 -140.11 -18.14
N LYS A 504 10.44 -141.27 -18.12
CA LYS A 504 10.48 -142.18 -16.99
C LYS A 504 11.87 -142.79 -16.89
N ILE A 505 12.47 -142.71 -15.71
CA ILE A 505 13.74 -143.32 -15.36
C ILE A 505 13.58 -144.07 -14.04
N GLY A 506 14.61 -144.82 -13.65
CA GLY A 506 14.60 -145.62 -12.42
C GLY A 506 14.29 -147.09 -12.70
N SER A 507 13.95 -147.81 -11.64
CA SER A 507 13.72 -149.26 -11.63
C SER A 507 12.35 -149.62 -11.07
N GLY A 508 11.35 -148.76 -11.34
CA GLY A 508 10.00 -148.91 -10.81
C GLY A 508 9.14 -149.92 -11.59
N GLY A 509 9.62 -150.41 -12.73
CA GLY A 509 8.90 -151.34 -13.59
C GLY A 509 7.55 -150.79 -14.03
N ILE A 510 6.63 -151.69 -14.36
CA ILE A 510 5.24 -151.34 -14.70
C ILE A 510 4.39 -151.02 -13.46
N ASP A 511 4.84 -151.41 -12.26
CA ASP A 511 4.11 -151.24 -11.00
C ASP A 511 4.12 -149.79 -10.52
N ASN A 512 5.27 -149.11 -10.65
CA ASN A 512 5.40 -147.70 -10.38
C ASN A 512 5.30 -146.89 -11.68
N SER A 513 4.07 -146.52 -12.04
CA SER A 513 3.79 -145.73 -13.24
C SER A 513 4.18 -144.25 -13.08
N LEU A 514 4.52 -143.60 -14.20
CA LEU A 514 4.59 -142.15 -14.30
C LEU A 514 3.30 -141.64 -14.92
N THR A 515 2.51 -140.90 -14.16
CA THR A 515 1.32 -140.20 -14.65
C THR A 515 1.66 -138.75 -14.99
N ILE A 516 1.34 -138.30 -16.20
CA ILE A 516 1.49 -136.91 -16.62
C ILE A 516 0.09 -136.31 -16.63
N SER A 517 -0.13 -135.25 -15.85
CA SER A 517 -1.43 -134.60 -15.70
C SER A 517 -1.33 -133.12 -16.05
N PRO A 518 -2.14 -132.56 -16.96
CA PRO A 518 -2.15 -131.12 -17.16
C PRO A 518 -2.93 -130.40 -16.05
N THR A 519 -2.48 -129.21 -15.66
CA THR A 519 -3.26 -128.31 -14.78
C THR A 519 -4.52 -127.76 -15.49
N GLY A 520 -4.51 -127.74 -16.83
CA GLY A 520 -5.64 -127.35 -17.68
C GLY A 520 -5.51 -127.90 -19.10
N GLY A 521 -6.65 -128.15 -19.76
CA GLY A 521 -6.71 -128.82 -21.06
C GLY A 521 -6.61 -130.35 -20.96
N THR A 522 -6.39 -131.01 -22.09
CA THR A 522 -6.22 -132.47 -22.21
C THR A 522 -4.87 -132.82 -22.84
N ILE A 523 -4.43 -134.08 -22.71
CA ILE A 523 -3.29 -134.66 -23.44
C ILE A 523 -3.86 -135.63 -24.49
N ASP A 524 -3.76 -135.31 -25.78
CA ASP A 524 -4.38 -136.07 -26.88
C ASP A 524 -5.88 -136.42 -26.62
N GLY A 525 -6.62 -135.49 -26.02
CA GLY A 525 -8.04 -135.67 -25.65
C GLY A 525 -8.29 -136.43 -24.33
N ALA A 526 -7.26 -136.99 -23.69
CA ALA A 526 -7.35 -137.63 -22.38
C ALA A 526 -7.02 -136.67 -21.23
N SER A 527 -7.53 -136.93 -20.02
CA SER A 527 -7.24 -136.12 -18.84
C SER A 527 -5.81 -136.31 -18.32
N THR A 528 -5.18 -137.45 -18.57
CA THR A 528 -3.78 -137.75 -18.19
C THR A 528 -3.11 -138.63 -19.25
N TYR A 529 -1.78 -138.69 -19.24
CA TYR A 529 -0.98 -139.63 -20.02
C TYR A 529 -0.08 -140.45 -19.11
N VAL A 530 -0.14 -141.78 -19.18
CA VAL A 530 0.62 -142.68 -18.29
C VAL A 530 1.74 -143.38 -19.04
N ILE A 531 2.94 -143.33 -18.46
CA ILE A 531 4.10 -144.10 -18.88
C ILE A 531 4.34 -145.24 -17.89
N TYR A 532 4.27 -146.49 -18.36
CA TYR A 532 4.53 -147.67 -17.55
C TYR A 532 5.99 -148.14 -17.63
N ASN A 533 6.54 -148.23 -18.84
CA ASN A 533 7.87 -148.81 -19.05
C ASN A 533 9.00 -147.87 -18.62
N ASP A 534 9.95 -148.37 -17.83
CA ASP A 534 11.17 -147.63 -17.50
C ASP A 534 11.94 -147.24 -18.77
N TYR A 535 12.65 -146.12 -18.70
CA TYR A 535 13.47 -145.57 -19.79
C TYR A 535 12.71 -145.14 -21.06
N THR A 536 11.38 -145.06 -21.00
CA THR A 536 10.55 -144.51 -22.07
C THR A 536 10.19 -143.05 -21.80
N TYR A 537 9.87 -142.31 -22.86
CA TYR A 537 9.62 -140.87 -22.77
C TYR A 537 8.46 -140.47 -23.66
N VAL A 538 7.90 -139.29 -23.38
CA VAL A 538 7.11 -138.56 -24.36
C VAL A 538 7.62 -137.15 -24.49
N THR A 539 7.46 -136.58 -25.68
CA THR A 539 7.59 -135.15 -25.88
C THR A 539 6.22 -134.58 -26.15
N LEU A 540 5.82 -133.62 -25.34
CA LEU A 540 4.54 -132.95 -25.45
C LEU A 540 4.73 -131.52 -25.95
N GLN A 541 3.82 -131.04 -26.79
CA GLN A 541 3.74 -129.65 -27.20
C GLN A 541 2.32 -129.11 -27.01
N THR A 542 2.19 -127.89 -26.50
CA THR A 542 0.89 -127.24 -26.34
C THR A 542 0.54 -126.32 -27.50
N ASP A 543 -0.73 -126.27 -27.90
CA ASP A 543 -1.28 -125.27 -28.82
C ASP A 543 -1.76 -123.99 -28.10
N GLY A 544 -1.62 -123.94 -26.77
CA GLY A 544 -2.13 -122.86 -25.92
C GLY A 544 -3.45 -123.19 -25.22
N THR A 545 -4.07 -124.34 -25.50
CA THR A 545 -5.31 -124.83 -24.87
C THR A 545 -5.21 -126.29 -24.42
N ASN A 546 -4.63 -127.16 -25.25
CA ASN A 546 -4.40 -128.58 -24.96
C ASN A 546 -2.91 -128.94 -25.13
N TRP A 547 -2.56 -130.16 -24.77
CA TRP A 547 -1.24 -130.77 -24.94
C TRP A 547 -1.33 -131.94 -25.92
N TYR A 548 -0.31 -132.09 -26.77
CA TYR A 548 -0.25 -133.15 -27.78
C TYR A 548 1.05 -133.93 -27.66
N VAL A 549 0.97 -135.26 -27.73
CA VAL A 549 2.19 -136.09 -27.78
C VAL A 549 2.73 -136.05 -29.21
N ILE A 550 3.87 -135.38 -29.38
CA ILE A 550 4.49 -135.20 -30.70
C ILE A 550 5.60 -136.21 -30.99
N ARG A 551 6.14 -136.87 -29.96
CA ARG A 551 7.17 -137.93 -30.05
C ARG A 551 7.04 -138.87 -28.85
N LYS A 552 7.24 -140.18 -29.04
CA LYS A 552 7.27 -141.21 -27.97
C LYS A 552 8.16 -142.38 -28.34
#